data_AF-A0A7C6MWV8-F1
#
_entry.id   AF-A0A7C6MWV8-F1
#
_cell.length_a   1.000
_cell.length_b   1.000
_cell.length_c   1.000
_cell.angle_alpha   90.00
_cell.angle_beta   90.00
_cell.angle_gamma   90.00
#
_symmetry.space_group_name_H-M   'P 1'
#
loop_
_entity.id
_entity.type
_entity.pdbx_description
1 polymer ?
#
loop_
_entity_poly.entity_id
_entity_poly.type
_entity_poly.pdbx_seq_one_letter_code
_entity_poly.pdbx_strand_id
1 'polypeptide(L)'
;MKERVAKVISIVTLVPIMAALAVTWILLKDRAHFDNSMLWYFLVLIFLTVLPISAYPIARAIPKIRARGRDGERNLAFIMAVIGYVAGAIISIVFHAPKGVMYIMLSYLASGLALFFVNKVVKVKASGHACGVSGPITLLLYMVGHYAWIAVVLLPLVFWGRLALKRHTYSELIVGTIVGIAATGFVVLSI
;
A
#
# COMPACT_ATOMS: atom_id res chain seq x y z
N MET A 1 16.48 16.70 -15.86
CA MET A 1 17.01 15.91 -14.70
C MET A 1 15.94 15.69 -13.62
N LYS A 2 15.32 16.74 -13.08
CA LYS A 2 14.28 16.69 -12.03
C LYS A 2 13.15 15.68 -12.27
N GLU A 3 12.59 15.63 -13.49
CA GLU A 3 11.50 14.70 -13.81
C GLU A 3 11.94 13.22 -13.81
N ARG A 4 13.17 12.93 -14.22
CA ARG A 4 13.72 11.56 -14.18
C ARG A 4 13.86 11.09 -12.73
N VAL A 5 14.40 11.94 -11.85
CA VAL A 5 14.51 11.65 -10.42
C VAL A 5 13.13 11.41 -9.79
N ALA A 6 12.15 12.27 -10.10
CA ALA A 6 10.79 12.12 -9.58
C ALA A 6 10.09 10.84 -10.07
N LYS A 7 10.39 10.37 -11.30
CA LYS A 7 9.94 9.06 -11.80
C LYS A 7 10.57 7.91 -11.03
N VAL A 8 11.87 7.98 -10.74
CA VAL A 8 12.58 6.95 -9.95
C VAL A 8 11.98 6.87 -8.55
N ILE A 9 11.85 8.01 -7.84
CA ILE A 9 11.20 8.05 -6.53
C ILE A 9 9.81 7.44 -6.61
N SER A 10 9.01 7.81 -7.62
CA SER A 10 7.67 7.27 -7.79
C SER A 10 7.61 5.75 -8.03
N ILE A 11 8.68 5.16 -8.57
CA ILE A 11 8.80 3.71 -8.78
C ILE A 11 9.23 3.03 -7.48
N VAL A 12 10.25 3.56 -6.79
CA VAL A 12 10.73 2.98 -5.53
C VAL A 12 9.67 3.08 -4.43
N THR A 13 8.86 4.15 -4.43
CA THR A 13 7.74 4.33 -3.51
C THR A 13 6.44 3.77 -4.07
N LEU A 14 6.49 2.76 -4.94
CA LEU A 14 5.28 2.04 -5.37
C LEU A 14 4.64 1.38 -4.15
N VAL A 15 3.32 1.47 -4.06
CA VAL A 15 2.56 0.97 -2.90
C VAL A 15 2.87 -0.51 -2.57
N PRO A 16 2.95 -1.43 -3.55
CA PRO A 16 3.36 -2.82 -3.28
C PRO A 16 4.79 -2.96 -2.74
N ILE A 17 5.72 -2.10 -3.16
CA ILE A 17 7.10 -2.11 -2.65
C ILE A 17 7.11 -1.62 -1.20
N MET A 18 6.37 -0.55 -0.89
CA MET A 18 6.25 -0.05 0.48
C MET A 18 5.60 -1.09 1.39
N ALA A 19 4.66 -1.89 0.87
CA ALA A 19 4.11 -3.02 1.59
C ALA A 19 5.14 -4.10 1.91
N ALA A 20 5.90 -4.54 0.90
CA ALA A 20 6.98 -5.50 1.11
C ALA A 20 7.98 -5.02 2.16
N LEU A 21 8.42 -3.75 2.07
CA LEU A 21 9.38 -3.17 3.02
C LEU A 21 8.82 -3.11 4.44
N ALA A 22 7.58 -2.64 4.63
CA ALA A 22 6.97 -2.56 5.94
C ALA A 22 6.77 -3.95 6.57
N VAL A 23 6.21 -4.90 5.81
CA VAL A 23 5.97 -6.27 6.28
C VAL A 23 7.28 -6.97 6.63
N THR A 24 8.33 -6.80 5.81
CA THR A 24 9.66 -7.35 6.08
C THR A 24 10.25 -6.76 7.35
N TRP A 25 10.13 -5.45 7.55
CA TRP A 25 10.65 -4.82 8.76
C TRP A 25 9.91 -5.29 10.02
N ILE A 26 8.57 -5.42 9.97
CA ILE A 26 7.79 -6.00 11.08
C ILE A 26 8.31 -7.40 11.41
N LEU A 27 8.52 -8.26 10.40
CA LEU A 27 9.06 -9.62 10.61
C LEU A 27 10.46 -9.62 11.25
N LEU A 28 11.35 -8.75 10.76
CA LEU A 28 12.72 -8.64 11.28
C LEU A 28 12.76 -8.12 12.72
N LYS A 29 11.78 -7.28 13.10
CA LYS A 29 11.70 -6.76 14.46
C LYS A 29 11.17 -7.79 15.43
N ASP A 30 10.06 -8.43 15.08
CA ASP A 30 9.44 -9.47 15.91
C ASP A 30 8.63 -10.45 15.05
N ARG A 31 9.08 -11.70 15.02
CA ARG A 31 8.41 -12.78 14.30
C ARG A 31 7.12 -13.23 14.97
N ALA A 32 6.88 -12.89 16.24
CA ALA A 32 5.65 -13.22 16.96
C ALA A 32 4.41 -12.58 16.30
N HIS A 33 4.56 -11.46 15.58
CA HIS A 33 3.48 -10.87 14.80
C HIS A 33 2.93 -11.80 13.70
N PHE A 34 3.72 -12.79 13.28
CA PHE A 34 3.39 -13.80 12.29
C PHE A 34 3.27 -15.20 12.90
N ASP A 35 3.08 -15.30 14.23
CA ASP A 35 3.06 -16.57 14.97
C ASP A 35 4.34 -17.41 14.73
N ASN A 36 5.48 -16.74 14.54
CA ASN A 36 6.76 -17.34 14.13
C ASN A 36 6.68 -18.18 12.83
N SER A 37 5.60 -18.05 12.06
CA SER A 37 5.34 -18.79 10.85
C SER A 37 5.70 -17.98 9.61
N MET A 38 6.63 -18.52 8.81
CA MET A 38 6.97 -17.93 7.51
C MET A 38 5.82 -18.01 6.50
N LEU A 39 4.87 -18.93 6.69
CA LEU A 39 3.70 -19.05 5.80
C LEU A 39 2.89 -17.76 5.79
N TRP A 40 2.57 -17.23 6.97
CA TRP A 40 1.81 -15.98 7.10
C TRP A 40 2.52 -14.79 6.47
N TYR A 41 3.84 -14.70 6.69
CA TYR A 41 4.66 -13.68 6.04
C TYR A 41 4.59 -13.77 4.50
N PHE A 42 4.75 -14.98 3.93
CA PHE A 42 4.68 -15.16 2.49
C PHE A 42 3.29 -14.91 1.93
N LEU A 43 2.22 -15.32 2.61
CA LEU A 43 0.85 -15.00 2.21
C LEU A 43 0.63 -13.49 2.15
N VAL A 44 1.14 -12.74 3.14
CA VAL A 44 1.07 -11.28 3.14
C VAL A 44 1.80 -10.69 1.94
N LEU A 45 3.02 -11.14 1.64
CA LEU A 45 3.74 -10.68 0.46
C LEU A 45 3.04 -11.04 -0.85
N ILE A 46 2.46 -12.24 -0.95
CA ILE A 46 1.75 -12.67 -2.15
C ILE A 46 0.60 -11.72 -2.45
N PHE A 47 -0.26 -11.45 -1.47
CA PHE A 47 -1.46 -10.64 -1.69
C PHE A 47 -1.19 -9.14 -1.79
N LEU A 48 -0.25 -8.60 -1.01
CA LEU A 48 0.02 -7.17 -0.99
C LEU A 48 1.10 -6.72 -1.98
N THR A 49 1.95 -7.65 -2.45
CA THR A 49 3.12 -7.33 -3.28
C THR A 49 3.09 -8.05 -4.62
N VAL A 50 3.17 -9.38 -4.60
CA VAL A 50 3.35 -10.18 -5.81
C VAL A 50 2.15 -10.04 -6.74
N LEU A 51 0.93 -10.17 -6.20
CA LEU A 51 -0.29 -10.10 -7.00
C LEU A 51 -0.45 -8.72 -7.66
N PRO A 52 -0.35 -7.56 -6.96
CA PRO A 52 -0.36 -6.25 -7.61
C PRO A 52 0.75 -6.06 -8.67
N ILE A 53 1.97 -6.51 -8.39
CA ILE A 53 3.11 -6.35 -9.32
C ILE A 53 2.94 -7.24 -10.54
N SER A 54 2.32 -8.41 -10.41
CA SER A 54 2.04 -9.32 -11.53
C SER A 54 1.17 -8.68 -12.62
N ALA A 55 0.45 -7.59 -12.31
CA ALA A 55 -0.30 -6.83 -13.29
C ALA A 55 0.56 -6.29 -14.45
N TYR A 56 1.81 -5.91 -14.21
CA TYR A 56 2.68 -5.37 -15.27
C TYR A 56 3.05 -6.41 -16.33
N PRO A 57 3.55 -7.62 -15.99
CA PRO A 57 3.76 -8.67 -16.99
C PRO A 57 2.44 -9.15 -17.61
N ILE A 58 1.35 -9.28 -16.83
CA ILE A 58 0.04 -9.71 -17.36
C ILE A 58 -0.50 -8.69 -18.38
N ALA A 59 -0.39 -7.39 -18.10
CA ALA A 59 -0.81 -6.33 -19.01
C ALA A 59 -0.06 -6.37 -20.35
N ARG A 60 1.22 -6.79 -20.34
CA ARG A 60 2.04 -6.94 -21.55
C ARG A 60 1.71 -8.22 -22.33
N ALA A 61 1.29 -9.27 -21.65
CA ALA A 61 0.90 -10.54 -22.26
C ALA A 61 -0.47 -10.44 -22.96
N ILE A 62 -1.41 -9.66 -22.42
CA ILE A 62 -2.78 -9.55 -22.95
C ILE A 62 -2.86 -8.42 -24.00
N PRO A 63 -3.10 -8.72 -25.30
CA PRO A 63 -3.06 -7.70 -26.36
C PRO A 63 -4.03 -6.54 -26.14
N LYS A 64 -5.25 -6.83 -25.64
CA LYS A 64 -6.27 -5.83 -25.33
C LYS A 64 -5.84 -4.82 -24.25
N ILE A 65 -5.07 -5.27 -23.27
CA ILE A 65 -4.57 -4.40 -22.18
C ILE A 65 -3.32 -3.67 -22.64
N ARG A 66 -2.41 -4.36 -23.34
CA ARG A 66 -1.21 -3.77 -23.95
C ARG A 66 -1.54 -2.60 -24.87
N ALA A 67 -2.62 -2.69 -25.65
CA ALA A 67 -3.10 -1.61 -26.53
C ALA A 67 -3.47 -0.33 -25.76
N ARG A 68 -3.83 -0.42 -24.48
CA ARG A 68 -4.12 0.73 -23.60
C ARG A 68 -2.86 1.33 -22.95
N GLY A 69 -1.68 0.80 -23.28
CA GLY A 69 -0.40 1.27 -22.76
C GLY A 69 -0.36 1.36 -21.24
N ARG A 70 0.17 2.48 -20.73
CA ARG A 70 0.43 2.68 -19.31
C ARG A 70 -0.84 2.78 -18.45
N ASP A 71 -1.95 3.23 -19.02
CA ASP A 71 -3.22 3.29 -18.30
C ASP A 71 -3.84 1.91 -18.15
N GLY A 72 -3.63 1.01 -19.14
CA GLY A 72 -3.94 -0.41 -19.03
C GLY A 72 -3.18 -1.08 -17.88
N GLU A 73 -1.85 -0.88 -17.81
CA GLU A 73 -1.00 -1.41 -16.72
C GLU A 73 -1.47 -0.93 -15.34
N ARG A 74 -1.75 0.37 -15.19
CA ARG A 74 -2.19 0.96 -13.92
C ARG A 74 -3.56 0.47 -13.47
N ASN A 75 -4.52 0.39 -14.39
CA ASN A 75 -5.86 -0.11 -14.07
C ASN A 75 -5.80 -1.57 -13.65
N LEU A 76 -5.01 -2.40 -14.36
CA LEU A 76 -4.84 -3.80 -13.96
C LEU A 76 -4.14 -3.92 -12.61
N ALA A 77 -3.10 -3.12 -12.34
CA ALA A 77 -2.41 -3.12 -11.05
C ALA A 77 -3.35 -2.74 -9.90
N PHE A 78 -4.25 -1.78 -10.11
CA PHE A 78 -5.28 -1.43 -9.13
C PHE A 78 -6.26 -2.58 -8.89
N ILE A 79 -6.76 -3.22 -9.96
CA ILE A 79 -7.68 -4.37 -9.84
C ILE A 79 -7.01 -5.52 -9.08
N MET A 80 -5.78 -5.87 -9.45
CA MET A 80 -5.00 -6.93 -8.79
C MET A 80 -4.73 -6.62 -7.33
N ALA A 81 -4.52 -5.34 -6.97
CA ALA A 81 -4.41 -4.92 -5.58
C ALA A 81 -5.72 -5.09 -4.81
N VAL A 82 -6.86 -4.68 -5.37
CA VAL A 82 -8.17 -4.88 -4.74
C VAL A 82 -8.46 -6.36 -4.51
N ILE A 83 -8.21 -7.21 -5.52
CA ILE A 83 -8.35 -8.67 -5.39
C ILE A 83 -7.44 -9.18 -4.28
N GLY A 84 -6.18 -8.72 -4.25
CA GLY A 84 -5.22 -9.12 -3.22
C GLY A 84 -5.66 -8.75 -1.82
N TYR A 85 -6.12 -7.51 -1.62
CA TYR A 85 -6.55 -7.02 -0.30
C TYR A 85 -7.78 -7.78 0.20
N VAL A 86 -8.78 -8.01 -0.68
CA VAL A 86 -9.99 -8.75 -0.32
C VAL A 86 -9.67 -10.21 -0.04
N ALA A 87 -8.95 -10.89 -0.94
CA ALA A 87 -8.61 -12.31 -0.78
C ALA A 87 -7.71 -12.53 0.44
N GLY A 88 -6.70 -11.68 0.65
CA GLY A 88 -5.80 -11.75 1.79
C GLY A 88 -6.52 -11.52 3.12
N ALA A 89 -7.47 -10.58 3.18
CA ALA A 89 -8.31 -10.37 4.35
C ALA A 89 -9.22 -11.56 4.63
N ILE A 90 -9.89 -12.11 3.62
CA ILE A 90 -10.76 -13.30 3.76
C ILE A 90 -9.95 -14.48 4.28
N ILE A 91 -8.79 -14.77 3.67
CA ILE A 91 -7.91 -15.85 4.10
C ILE A 91 -7.46 -15.64 5.55
N SER A 92 -7.12 -14.40 5.92
CA SER A 92 -6.69 -14.11 7.29
C SER A 92 -7.80 -14.34 8.31
N ILE A 93 -9.05 -14.01 7.98
CA ILE A 93 -10.21 -14.24 8.85
C ILE A 93 -10.54 -15.73 8.93
N VAL A 94 -10.69 -16.41 7.79
CA VAL A 94 -11.14 -17.82 7.72
C VAL A 94 -10.15 -18.76 8.42
N PHE A 95 -8.85 -18.52 8.23
CA PHE A 95 -7.79 -19.35 8.80
C PHE A 95 -7.24 -18.82 10.13
N HIS A 96 -7.95 -17.90 10.79
CA HIS A 96 -7.61 -17.38 12.12
C HIS A 96 -6.16 -16.89 12.22
N ALA A 97 -5.77 -16.01 11.30
CA ALA A 97 -4.42 -15.46 11.27
C ALA A 97 -4.04 -14.76 12.58
N PRO A 98 -2.74 -14.76 12.93
CA PRO A 98 -2.28 -14.04 14.10
C PRO A 98 -2.59 -12.54 14.00
N LYS A 99 -2.75 -11.89 15.15
CA LYS A 99 -3.18 -10.48 15.23
C LYS A 99 -2.34 -9.54 14.37
N GLY A 100 -1.02 -9.74 14.29
CA GLY A 100 -0.16 -8.92 13.45
C GLY A 100 -0.50 -9.00 11.96
N VAL A 101 -0.83 -10.20 11.46
CA VAL A 101 -1.28 -10.39 10.06
C VAL A 101 -2.65 -9.75 9.84
N MET A 102 -3.57 -9.88 10.81
CA MET A 102 -4.88 -9.23 10.76
C MET A 102 -4.74 -7.70 10.70
N TYR A 103 -3.87 -7.11 11.52
CA TYR A 103 -3.55 -5.68 11.48
C TYR A 103 -3.08 -5.25 10.10
N ILE A 104 -2.15 -5.99 9.51
CA ILE A 104 -1.63 -5.67 8.18
C ILE A 104 -2.78 -5.79 7.14
N MET A 105 -3.39 -6.96 7.00
CA MET A 105 -4.37 -7.22 5.92
C MET A 105 -5.59 -6.31 5.97
N LEU A 106 -6.17 -6.14 7.16
CA LEU A 106 -7.35 -5.31 7.32
C LEU A 106 -7.03 -3.82 7.18
N SER A 107 -5.84 -3.36 7.60
CA SER A 107 -5.43 -1.96 7.38
C SER A 107 -5.26 -1.63 5.90
N TYR A 108 -4.72 -2.55 5.09
CA TYR A 108 -4.62 -2.38 3.65
C TYR A 108 -5.98 -2.37 2.97
N LEU A 109 -6.87 -3.30 3.35
CA LEU A 109 -8.23 -3.33 2.84
C LEU A 109 -9.00 -2.05 3.22
N ALA A 110 -8.96 -1.65 4.50
CA ALA A 110 -9.60 -0.45 5.00
C ALA A 110 -9.07 0.82 4.30
N SER A 111 -7.75 0.94 4.15
CA SER A 111 -7.14 2.07 3.45
C SER A 111 -7.54 2.12 1.98
N GLY A 112 -7.63 0.97 1.31
CA GLY A 112 -8.10 0.86 -0.07
C GLY A 112 -9.56 1.28 -0.22
N LEU A 113 -10.44 0.78 0.66
CA LEU A 113 -11.87 1.11 0.68
C LEU A 113 -12.11 2.59 1.02
N ALA A 114 -11.44 3.12 2.04
CA ALA A 114 -11.55 4.52 2.43
C ALA A 114 -11.06 5.44 1.31
N LEU A 115 -9.94 5.12 0.67
CA LEU A 115 -9.44 5.88 -0.47
C LEU A 115 -10.39 5.82 -1.66
N PHE A 116 -10.97 4.64 -1.95
CA PHE A 116 -11.98 4.48 -3.00
C PHE A 116 -13.20 5.34 -2.71
N PHE A 117 -13.71 5.31 -1.47
CA PHE A 117 -14.85 6.11 -1.03
C PHE A 117 -14.59 7.61 -1.19
N VAL A 118 -13.45 8.10 -0.71
CA VAL A 118 -13.07 9.52 -0.83
C VAL A 118 -12.97 9.95 -2.29
N ASN A 119 -12.39 9.12 -3.16
CA ASN A 119 -12.24 9.45 -4.58
C ASN A 119 -13.55 9.36 -5.37
N LYS A 120 -14.41 8.38 -5.09
CA LYS A 120 -15.62 8.11 -5.89
C LYS A 120 -16.88 8.75 -5.35
N VAL A 121 -17.03 8.79 -4.03
CA VAL A 121 -18.23 9.31 -3.36
C VAL A 121 -18.04 10.78 -3.00
N VAL A 122 -16.96 11.11 -2.29
CA VAL A 122 -16.66 12.50 -1.88
C VAL A 122 -16.09 13.32 -3.06
N LYS A 123 -15.65 12.65 -4.13
CA LYS A 123 -15.11 13.26 -5.37
C LYS A 123 -13.85 14.10 -5.13
N VAL A 124 -13.08 13.78 -4.09
CA VAL A 124 -11.77 14.38 -3.82
C VAL A 124 -10.69 13.49 -4.39
N LYS A 125 -9.80 14.03 -5.23
CA LYS A 125 -8.74 13.29 -5.94
C LYS A 125 -7.55 12.93 -5.01
N ALA A 126 -7.85 12.24 -3.92
CA ALA A 126 -6.88 11.86 -2.89
C ALA A 126 -5.78 10.95 -3.46
N SER A 127 -4.52 11.21 -3.10
CA SER A 127 -3.39 10.47 -3.65
C SER A 127 -3.26 9.08 -3.06
N GLY A 128 -3.45 8.05 -3.89
CA GLY A 128 -3.23 6.66 -3.49
C GLY A 128 -1.77 6.32 -3.15
N HIS A 129 -0.80 7.07 -3.66
CA HIS A 129 0.60 6.87 -3.24
C HIS A 129 0.87 7.45 -1.86
N ALA A 130 0.30 8.61 -1.53
CA ALA A 130 0.42 9.16 -0.19
C ALA A 130 -0.27 8.25 0.84
N CYS A 131 -1.48 7.77 0.53
CA CYS A 131 -2.21 6.78 1.33
C CYS A 131 -1.42 5.46 1.49
N GLY A 132 -0.94 4.90 0.39
CA GLY A 132 -0.19 3.63 0.38
C GLY A 132 1.24 3.73 0.95
N VAL A 133 1.66 4.91 1.40
CA VAL A 133 2.92 5.13 2.13
C VAL A 133 2.62 5.47 3.59
N SER A 134 1.63 6.32 3.85
CA SER A 134 1.27 6.70 5.21
C SER A 134 0.66 5.56 6.02
N GLY A 135 -0.20 4.72 5.41
CA GLY A 135 -0.75 3.54 6.10
C GLY A 135 0.32 2.57 6.60
N PRO A 136 1.27 2.13 5.75
CA PRO A 136 2.37 1.27 6.18
C PRO A 136 3.28 1.92 7.24
N ILE A 137 3.51 3.23 7.17
CA ILE A 137 4.23 3.96 8.22
C ILE A 137 3.46 3.92 9.54
N THR A 138 2.13 4.10 9.52
CA THR A 138 1.28 3.97 10.71
C THR A 138 1.34 2.57 11.31
N LEU A 139 1.29 1.52 10.47
CA LEU A 139 1.49 0.12 10.92
C LEU A 139 2.85 -0.06 11.58
N LEU A 140 3.91 0.45 10.96
CA LEU A 140 5.27 0.35 11.52
C LEU A 140 5.40 1.10 12.85
N LEU A 141 4.88 2.32 12.96
CA LEU A 141 4.92 3.07 14.21
C LEU A 141 4.15 2.35 15.33
N TYR A 142 3.04 1.69 15.00
CA TYR A 142 2.25 0.93 15.96
C TYR A 142 2.92 -0.38 16.38
N MET A 143 3.43 -1.18 15.43
CA MET A 143 3.93 -2.53 15.69
C MET A 143 5.43 -2.56 16.05
N VAL A 144 6.24 -1.68 15.47
CA VAL A 144 7.71 -1.64 15.64
C VAL A 144 8.14 -0.55 16.64
N GLY A 145 7.30 0.47 16.86
CA GLY A 145 7.57 1.56 17.79
C GLY A 145 8.56 2.61 17.26
N HIS A 146 9.33 3.23 18.15
CA HIS A 146 10.15 4.41 17.85
C HIS A 146 11.20 4.21 16.74
N TYR A 147 11.65 2.98 16.49
CA TYR A 147 12.58 2.69 15.38
C TYR A 147 11.98 3.02 14.00
N ALA A 148 10.66 3.03 13.88
CA ALA A 148 9.96 3.30 12.62
C ALA A 148 9.86 4.80 12.26
N TRP A 149 10.27 5.73 13.14
CA TRP A 149 10.21 7.17 12.86
C TRP A 149 10.99 7.57 11.61
N ILE A 150 12.07 6.85 11.28
CA ILE A 150 12.84 7.10 10.06
C ILE A 150 12.01 6.88 8.78
N ALA A 151 10.98 6.02 8.82
CA ALA A 151 10.09 5.80 7.68
C ALA A 151 9.24 7.05 7.34
N VAL A 152 9.02 7.95 8.29
CA VAL A 152 8.26 9.20 8.08
C VAL A 152 8.92 10.10 7.04
N VAL A 153 10.25 10.03 6.91
CA VAL A 153 11.03 10.78 5.89
C VAL A 153 10.61 10.43 4.45
N LEU A 154 9.99 9.26 4.25
CA LEU A 154 9.47 8.85 2.94
C LEU A 154 8.29 9.74 2.47
N LEU A 155 7.53 10.34 3.38
CA LEU A 155 6.38 11.18 3.02
C LEU A 155 6.81 12.46 2.27
N PRO A 156 7.76 13.28 2.77
CA PRO A 156 8.31 14.39 2.01
C PRO A 156 8.84 14.00 0.62
N LEU A 157 9.52 12.85 0.50
CA LEU A 157 10.03 12.36 -0.78
C LEU A 157 8.90 12.03 -1.76
N VAL A 158 7.84 11.37 -1.27
CA VAL A 158 6.65 11.05 -2.07
C VAL A 158 5.93 12.33 -2.50
N PHE A 159 5.76 13.30 -1.59
CA PHE A 159 5.14 14.57 -1.89
C PHE A 159 5.88 15.29 -3.02
N TRP A 160 7.20 15.44 -2.84
CA TRP A 160 8.05 16.06 -3.85
C TRP A 160 7.96 15.35 -5.20
N GLY A 161 8.05 14.01 -5.21
CA GLY A 161 7.96 13.21 -6.43
C GLY A 161 6.62 13.39 -7.16
N ARG A 162 5.50 13.47 -6.42
CA ARG A 162 4.16 13.63 -7.02
C ARG A 162 3.91 15.04 -7.54
N LEU A 163 4.38 16.05 -6.81
CA LEU A 163 4.29 17.46 -7.21
C LEU A 163 5.19 17.74 -8.42
N ALA A 164 6.43 17.24 -8.42
CA ALA A 164 7.37 17.41 -9.53
C ALA A 164 6.88 16.76 -10.83
N LEU A 165 6.06 15.70 -10.73
CA LEU A 165 5.41 15.06 -11.87
C LEU A 165 4.05 15.65 -12.22
N LYS A 166 3.61 16.73 -11.53
CA LYS A 166 2.30 17.37 -11.70
C LYS A 166 1.12 16.39 -11.64
N ARG A 167 1.24 15.33 -10.83
CA ARG A 167 0.22 14.28 -10.70
C ARG A 167 -0.85 14.62 -9.67
N HIS A 168 -0.45 15.35 -8.63
CA HIS A 168 -1.31 15.75 -7.52
C HIS A 168 -0.97 17.16 -7.02
N THR A 169 -1.93 17.78 -6.34
CA THR A 169 -1.72 19.00 -5.54
C THR A 169 -1.29 18.66 -4.10
N TYR A 170 -0.86 19.66 -3.34
CA TYR A 170 -0.54 19.48 -1.92
C TYR A 170 -1.76 18.99 -1.11
N SER A 171 -2.95 19.53 -1.36
CA SER A 171 -4.18 19.13 -0.66
C SER A 171 -4.55 17.67 -0.97
N GLU A 172 -4.45 17.26 -2.23
CA GLU A 172 -4.70 15.86 -2.64
C GLU A 172 -3.73 14.87 -1.96
N LEU A 173 -2.48 15.28 -1.73
CA LEU A 173 -1.49 14.49 -1.03
C LEU A 173 -1.79 14.41 0.48
N ILE A 174 -2.11 15.54 1.11
CA ILE A 174 -2.49 15.61 2.52
C ILE A 174 -3.72 14.73 2.79
N VAL A 175 -4.77 14.86 1.98
CA VAL A 175 -5.97 14.04 2.12
C VAL A 175 -5.63 12.55 1.95
N GLY A 176 -4.80 12.19 0.96
CA GLY A 176 -4.32 10.82 0.80
C GLY A 176 -3.57 10.31 2.03
N THR A 177 -2.68 11.11 2.60
CA THR A 177 -1.94 10.78 3.83
C THR A 177 -2.89 10.55 5.00
N ILE A 178 -3.83 11.47 5.24
CA ILE A 178 -4.82 11.37 6.32
C ILE A 178 -5.66 10.10 6.18
N VAL A 179 -6.12 9.78 4.96
CA VAL A 179 -6.88 8.55 4.70
C VAL A 179 -6.10 7.31 5.11
N GLY A 180 -4.82 7.21 4.71
CA GLY A 180 -3.99 6.06 5.07
C GLY A 180 -3.75 5.94 6.58
N ILE A 181 -3.48 7.05 7.26
CA ILE A 181 -3.28 7.08 8.72
C ILE A 181 -4.57 6.71 9.45
N ALA A 182 -5.68 7.34 9.10
CA ALA A 182 -6.97 7.16 9.77
C ALA A 182 -7.52 5.75 9.58
N ALA A 183 -7.47 5.21 8.35
CA ALA A 183 -7.98 3.87 8.08
C ALA A 183 -7.12 2.79 8.78
N THR A 184 -5.80 2.94 8.75
CA THR A 184 -4.89 2.03 9.47
C THR A 184 -5.06 2.14 10.97
N GLY A 185 -5.06 3.37 11.49
CA GLY A 185 -5.27 3.67 12.91
C GLY A 185 -6.59 3.09 13.43
N PHE A 186 -7.67 3.25 12.66
CA PHE A 186 -8.96 2.65 13.00
C PHE A 186 -8.86 1.13 13.18
N VAL A 187 -8.22 0.42 12.25
CA VAL A 187 -8.08 -1.04 12.35
C VAL A 187 -7.27 -1.43 13.58
N VAL A 188 -6.05 -0.92 13.73
CA VAL A 188 -5.14 -1.36 14.81
C VAL A 188 -5.63 -1.00 16.21
N LEU A 189 -6.53 -0.02 16.34
CA LEU A 189 -7.14 0.37 17.61
C LEU A 189 -8.48 -0.34 17.88
N SER A 190 -9.07 -1.01 16.90
CA SER A 190 -10.41 -1.62 17.02
C SER A 190 -10.41 -3.14 17.15
N ILE A 191 -9.29 -3.82 16.91
CA ILE A 191 -9.15 -5.29 16.94
C ILE A 191 -7.92 -5.76 17.72
#